data_AF-D6WBR0-F1
#
_entry.id   AF-D6WBR0-F1
#
_cell.length_a   1.000
_cell.length_b   1.000
_cell.length_c   1.000
_cell.angle_alpha   90.00
_cell.angle_beta   90.00
_cell.angle_gamma   90.00
#
_symmetry.space_group_name_H-M   'P 1'
#
loop_
_entity.id
_entity.type
_entity.pdbx_description
1 polymer ?
#
loop_
_entity_poly.entity_id
_entity_poly.type
_entity_poly.pdbx_seq_one_letter_code
_entity_poly.pdbx_strand_id
1 'polypeptide(L)'
;MYLFKFFRKYKNFFINDLERPELVFAVWDKAKYNFYPACIVGGYNKTKKTVPVYFFHNEDEKDVRVDDIIYHHSNLMMVKASFYRRGKTYCGTVYGNDSPKHEGEVRTFFIRLSQNDLVSVPVKYVFLTKQQAQKLLKIRIRKKNKNC
;
A
#
# COMPACT_ATOMS: atom_id res chain seq x y z
N MET A 1 5.84 -14.30 -16.45
CA MET A 1 5.09 -13.90 -17.66
C MET A 1 3.73 -13.26 -17.32
N TYR A 2 3.62 -12.46 -16.25
CA TYR A 2 2.37 -11.77 -15.86
C TYR A 2 2.40 -10.26 -16.13
N LEU A 3 3.60 -9.71 -16.36
CA LEU A 3 3.89 -8.29 -16.57
C LEU A 3 3.31 -7.69 -17.87
N PHE A 4 3.32 -8.45 -18.97
CA PHE A 4 2.90 -7.93 -20.28
C PHE A 4 1.39 -7.77 -20.44
N LYS A 5 0.58 -8.47 -19.64
CA LYS A 5 -0.88 -8.33 -19.65
C LYS A 5 -1.36 -7.13 -18.82
N PHE A 6 -0.70 -6.83 -17.69
CA PHE A 6 -1.07 -5.72 -16.80
C PHE A 6 -0.89 -4.35 -17.46
N PHE A 7 0.29 -4.07 -18.03
CA PHE A 7 0.56 -2.80 -18.73
C PHE A 7 -0.21 -2.64 -20.04
N ARG A 8 -0.65 -3.74 -20.67
CA ARG A 8 -1.43 -3.67 -21.91
C ARG A 8 -2.90 -3.37 -21.67
N LYS A 9 -3.45 -3.72 -20.49
CA LYS A 9 -4.87 -3.50 -20.16
C LYS A 9 -5.18 -2.06 -19.71
N TYR A 10 -4.25 -1.39 -19.03
CA TYR A 10 -4.51 -0.11 -18.35
C TYR A 10 -3.71 1.09 -18.90
N LYS A 11 -3.11 0.96 -20.08
CA LYS A 11 -2.25 1.98 -20.72
C LYS A 11 -2.96 3.31 -21.05
N ASN A 12 -4.29 3.37 -20.95
CA ASN A 12 -5.09 4.52 -21.40
C ASN A 12 -5.93 5.19 -20.28
N PHE A 13 -5.76 4.81 -19.02
CA PHE A 13 -6.58 5.35 -17.92
C PHE A 13 -5.76 6.30 -17.04
N PHE A 14 -5.24 7.35 -17.66
CA PHE A 14 -4.60 8.44 -16.95
C PHE A 14 -5.66 9.44 -16.50
N ILE A 15 -5.73 9.68 -15.19
CA ILE A 15 -6.39 10.85 -14.63
C ILE A 15 -5.51 12.03 -15.04
N ASN A 16 -6.09 13.08 -15.63
CA ASN A 16 -5.40 14.25 -16.18
C ASN A 16 -4.57 15.11 -15.18
N ASP A 17 -4.24 14.60 -14.00
CA ASP A 17 -3.30 15.22 -13.04
C ASP A 17 -2.42 14.18 -12.30
N LEU A 18 -2.46 12.91 -12.70
CA LEU A 18 -1.69 11.80 -12.12
C LEU A 18 -1.03 11.03 -13.27
N GLU A 19 0.13 11.49 -13.72
CA GLU A 19 0.85 10.96 -14.88
C GLU A 19 1.37 9.52 -14.71
N ARG A 20 1.20 8.88 -13.55
CA ARG A 20 1.75 7.56 -13.26
C ARG A 20 0.80 6.76 -12.35
N PRO A 21 0.77 5.41 -12.44
CA PRO A 21 0.11 4.59 -11.45
C PRO A 21 0.74 4.87 -10.08
N GLU A 22 0.11 5.74 -9.30
CA GLU A 22 0.54 5.98 -7.93
C GLU A 22 0.24 4.72 -7.14
N LEU A 23 1.30 4.08 -6.68
CA LEU A 23 1.20 2.93 -5.81
C LEU A 23 0.48 3.41 -4.53
N VAL A 24 -0.61 2.73 -4.19
CA VAL A 24 -1.44 3.08 -3.05
C VAL A 24 -1.18 2.10 -1.94
N PHE A 25 -0.23 2.46 -1.08
CA PHE A 25 0.51 1.48 -0.29
C PHE A 25 -0.28 0.78 0.82
N ALA A 26 -1.42 1.30 1.25
CA ALA A 26 -2.27 0.56 2.17
C ALA A 26 -3.74 0.96 2.01
N VAL A 27 -4.58 0.00 1.63
CA VAL A 27 -6.01 0.20 1.42
C VAL A 27 -6.77 -0.68 2.41
N TRP A 28 -7.78 -0.12 3.05
CA TRP A 28 -8.62 -0.86 3.99
C TRP A 28 -9.41 -1.95 3.27
N ASP A 29 -9.13 -3.22 3.60
CA ASP A 29 -9.99 -4.33 3.20
C ASP A 29 -11.00 -4.61 4.32
N LYS A 30 -12.26 -4.23 4.07
CA LYS A 30 -13.37 -4.44 5.01
C LYS A 30 -13.60 -5.91 5.35
N ALA A 31 -13.31 -6.86 4.45
CA ALA A 31 -13.53 -8.27 4.69
C ALA A 31 -12.49 -8.88 5.64
N LYS A 32 -11.28 -8.32 5.66
CA LYS A 32 -10.15 -8.79 6.47
C LYS A 32 -9.84 -7.90 7.67
N TYR A 33 -10.51 -6.76 7.78
CA TYR A 33 -10.33 -5.77 8.85
C TYR A 33 -8.87 -5.31 9.03
N ASN A 34 -8.11 -5.24 7.94
CA ASN A 34 -6.73 -4.77 7.91
C ASN A 34 -6.50 -3.89 6.67
N PHE A 35 -5.43 -3.10 6.70
CA PHE A 35 -4.97 -2.38 5.52
C PHE A 35 -3.92 -3.21 4.78
N TYR A 36 -4.08 -3.37 3.48
CA TYR A 36 -3.17 -4.16 2.64
C TYR A 36 -2.53 -3.30 1.56
N PRO A 37 -1.28 -3.60 1.19
CA PRO A 37 -0.68 -3.08 -0.03
C PRO A 37 -1.57 -3.32 -1.25
N ALA A 38 -1.74 -2.28 -2.05
CA ALA A 38 -2.57 -2.31 -3.24
C ALA A 38 -2.09 -1.29 -4.30
N CYS A 39 -2.72 -1.27 -5.46
CA CYS A 39 -2.50 -0.24 -6.48
C CYS A 39 -3.83 0.25 -7.07
N ILE A 40 -3.92 1.54 -7.40
CA ILE A 40 -5.05 2.06 -8.17
C ILE A 40 -4.86 1.60 -9.62
N VAL A 41 -5.92 1.01 -10.20
CA VAL A 41 -5.88 0.43 -11.55
C VAL A 41 -6.83 1.12 -12.53
N GLY A 42 -7.51 2.18 -12.12
CA GLY A 42 -8.46 2.89 -12.98
C GLY A 42 -8.89 4.24 -12.44
N GLY A 43 -9.81 4.86 -13.17
CA GLY A 43 -10.22 6.24 -12.93
C GLY A 43 -11.06 6.47 -11.68
N TYR A 44 -11.04 7.70 -11.18
CA TYR A 44 -11.85 8.14 -10.04
C TYR A 44 -13.32 8.34 -10.42
N ASN A 45 -14.21 7.65 -9.70
CA ASN A 45 -15.64 7.87 -9.76
C ASN A 45 -16.03 9.05 -8.85
N LYS A 46 -16.26 10.23 -9.43
CA LYS A 46 -16.62 11.45 -8.69
C LYS A 46 -17.93 11.31 -7.90
N THR A 47 -18.92 10.61 -8.45
CA THR A 47 -20.25 10.45 -7.83
C THR A 47 -20.19 9.58 -6.59
N LYS A 48 -19.47 8.45 -6.65
CA LYS A 48 -19.33 7.50 -5.54
C LYS A 48 -18.15 7.81 -4.61
N LYS A 49 -17.27 8.73 -5.03
CA LYS A 49 -15.99 9.02 -4.37
C LYS A 49 -15.12 7.76 -4.20
N THR A 50 -15.08 6.92 -5.23
CA THR A 50 -14.34 5.64 -5.24
C THR A 50 -13.32 5.56 -6.35
N VAL A 51 -12.29 4.73 -6.16
CA VAL A 51 -11.31 4.34 -7.17
C VAL A 51 -11.22 2.80 -7.21
N PRO A 52 -11.07 2.18 -8.39
CA PRO A 52 -10.79 0.76 -8.48
C PRO A 52 -9.36 0.46 -8.07
N VAL A 53 -9.20 -0.50 -7.18
CA VAL A 53 -7.94 -0.88 -6.54
C VAL A 53 -7.70 -2.38 -6.69
N TYR A 54 -6.49 -2.76 -7.10
CA TYR A 54 -6.02 -4.14 -7.09
C TYR A 54 -5.23 -4.45 -5.82
N PHE A 55 -5.66 -5.48 -5.08
CA PHE A 55 -5.06 -5.89 -3.82
C PHE A 55 -4.02 -7.00 -4.04
N PHE A 56 -2.77 -6.77 -3.62
CA PHE A 56 -1.70 -7.76 -3.84
C PHE A 56 -1.86 -9.05 -3.02
N HIS A 57 -2.63 -9.02 -1.92
CA HIS A 57 -2.74 -10.14 -0.99
C HIS A 57 -3.65 -11.28 -1.47
N ASN A 58 -4.64 -10.96 -2.30
CA ASN A 58 -5.67 -11.86 -2.81
C ASN A 58 -5.93 -11.71 -4.32
N GLU A 59 -5.24 -10.79 -5.00
CA GLU A 59 -5.37 -10.57 -6.45
C GLU A 59 -6.77 -10.08 -6.88
N ASP A 60 -7.55 -9.54 -5.95
CA ASP A 60 -8.88 -8.99 -6.21
C ASP A 60 -8.82 -7.51 -6.63
N GLU A 61 -9.67 -7.12 -7.58
CA GLU A 61 -9.97 -5.71 -7.89
C GLU A 61 -11.28 -5.29 -7.20
N LYS A 62 -11.27 -4.18 -6.45
CA LYS A 62 -12.47 -3.63 -5.78
C LYS A 62 -12.51 -2.11 -5.88
N ASP A 63 -13.72 -1.56 -5.99
CA ASP A 63 -13.94 -0.13 -5.81
C ASP A 63 -13.82 0.23 -4.33
N VAL A 64 -12.88 1.12 -4.00
CA VAL A 64 -12.61 1.56 -2.63
C VAL A 64 -12.82 3.06 -2.51
N ARG A 65 -13.38 3.51 -1.38
CA ARG A 65 -13.52 4.93 -1.07
C ARG A 65 -12.15 5.57 -0.90
N VAL A 66 -11.98 6.77 -1.43
CA VAL A 66 -10.71 7.50 -1.31
C VAL A 66 -10.33 7.78 0.15
N ASP A 67 -11.31 7.90 1.05
CA ASP A 67 -11.07 8.08 2.50
C ASP A 67 -10.46 6.83 3.18
N ASP A 68 -10.66 5.65 2.59
CA ASP A 68 -10.16 4.36 3.09
C ASP A 68 -8.74 4.04 2.59
N ILE A 69 -8.11 5.02 1.92
CA ILE A 69 -6.80 4.91 1.29
C ILE A 69 -5.74 5.67 2.09
N ILE A 70 -4.63 5.00 2.39
CA ILE A 70 -3.43 5.61 2.96
C ILE A 70 -2.43 5.90 1.84
N TYR A 71 -2.39 7.16 1.42
CA TYR A 71 -1.36 7.69 0.53
C TYR A 71 -0.06 7.90 1.33
N HIS A 72 0.90 6.97 1.18
CA HIS A 72 2.20 7.09 1.83
C HIS A 72 3.32 6.97 0.79
N HIS A 73 3.75 8.10 0.22
CA HIS A 73 4.74 8.20 -0.87
C HIS A 73 6.06 7.43 -0.65
N SER A 74 6.38 7.06 0.59
CA SER A 74 7.61 6.34 0.94
C SER A 74 7.43 4.82 1.08
N ASN A 75 6.51 4.15 0.38
CA ASN A 75 6.41 2.67 0.38
C ASN A 75 6.38 2.01 1.79
N LEU A 76 5.65 2.59 2.75
CA LEU A 76 5.65 2.15 4.16
C LEU A 76 7.04 2.13 4.84
N MET A 77 8.05 2.81 4.30
CA MET A 77 9.38 2.88 4.90
C MET A 77 9.30 3.45 6.32
N MET A 78 10.04 2.83 7.24
CA MET A 78 10.07 3.11 8.67
C MET A 78 8.72 2.91 9.39
N VAL A 79 7.73 2.30 8.74
CA VAL A 79 6.45 1.94 9.36
C VAL A 79 6.57 0.60 10.05
N LYS A 80 6.00 0.50 11.25
CA LYS A 80 5.81 -0.79 11.93
C LYS A 80 4.64 -1.53 11.27
N ALA A 81 4.94 -2.60 10.55
CA ALA A 81 3.99 -3.41 9.80
C ALA A 81 3.91 -4.83 10.35
N SER A 82 2.77 -5.48 10.11
CA SER A 82 2.56 -6.88 10.43
C SER A 82 2.67 -7.74 9.17
N PHE A 83 3.04 -9.01 9.35
CA PHE A 83 3.10 -9.94 8.24
C PHE A 83 2.86 -11.39 8.65
N TYR A 84 2.37 -12.18 7.71
CA TYR A 84 2.20 -13.62 7.87
C TYR A 84 3.45 -14.38 7.40
N ARG A 85 3.95 -15.30 8.23
CA ARG A 85 5.04 -16.23 7.88
C ARG A 85 4.83 -17.54 8.61
N ARG A 86 4.84 -18.67 7.89
CA ARG A 86 4.71 -20.02 8.48
C ARG A 86 3.51 -20.16 9.44
N GLY A 87 2.35 -19.63 9.05
CA GLY A 87 1.12 -19.69 9.84
C GLY A 87 1.08 -18.80 11.09
N LYS A 88 2.10 -17.96 11.32
CA LYS A 88 2.15 -17.03 12.45
C LYS A 88 2.22 -15.58 11.95
N THR A 89 1.69 -14.67 12.78
CA THR A 89 1.79 -13.24 12.55
C THR A 89 2.99 -12.68 13.29
N TYR A 90 3.81 -11.93 12.57
CA TYR A 90 4.97 -11.21 13.11
C TYR A 90 4.77 -9.71 12.92
N CYS A 91 5.61 -8.93 13.58
CA CYS A 91 5.57 -7.47 13.53
C CYS A 91 7.00 -6.93 13.54
N GLY A 92 7.30 -5.98 12.66
CA GLY A 92 8.60 -5.36 12.55
C GLY A 92 8.53 -4.03 11.82
N THR A 93 9.68 -3.39 11.66
CA THR A 93 9.78 -2.09 10.97
C THR A 93 10.21 -2.31 9.53
N VAL A 94 9.44 -1.80 8.57
CA VAL A 94 9.82 -1.83 7.15
C VAL A 94 11.06 -0.95 6.97
N TYR A 95 12.19 -1.56 6.59
CA TYR A 95 13.48 -0.88 6.42
C TYR A 95 13.80 -0.60 4.96
N GLY A 96 13.19 -1.34 4.04
CA GLY A 96 13.46 -1.27 2.61
C GLY A 96 12.40 -2.02 1.80
N ASN A 97 12.50 -1.90 0.48
CA ASN A 97 11.81 -2.76 -0.48
C ASN A 97 12.68 -2.95 -1.73
N ASP A 98 12.28 -3.88 -2.59
CA ASP A 98 12.97 -4.23 -3.83
C ASP A 98 12.59 -3.36 -5.03
N SER A 99 11.79 -2.30 -4.83
CA SER A 99 11.46 -1.38 -5.91
C SER A 99 12.62 -0.41 -6.18
N PRO A 100 13.05 -0.21 -7.44
CA PRO A 100 13.91 0.90 -7.81
C PRO A 100 13.29 2.22 -7.37
N LYS A 101 14.16 3.14 -6.92
CA LYS A 101 13.85 4.31 -6.08
C LYS A 101 12.67 5.20 -6.52
N HIS A 102 12.15 5.09 -7.74
CA HIS A 102 11.03 5.89 -8.24
C HIS A 102 10.04 5.17 -9.20
N GLU A 103 10.22 3.90 -9.58
CA GLU A 103 9.53 3.38 -10.79
C GLU A 103 9.12 1.89 -10.79
N GLY A 104 9.36 1.12 -9.72
CA GLY A 104 9.07 -0.32 -9.72
C GLY A 104 7.89 -0.77 -8.87
N GLU A 105 7.27 -1.88 -9.25
CA GLU A 105 6.33 -2.61 -8.41
C GLU A 105 7.07 -3.19 -7.20
N VAL A 106 6.66 -2.83 -5.98
CA VAL A 106 7.19 -3.44 -4.76
C VAL A 106 6.69 -4.89 -4.69
N ARG A 107 7.61 -5.85 -4.78
CA ARG A 107 7.29 -7.28 -4.63
C ARG A 107 7.65 -7.78 -3.25
N THR A 108 8.66 -7.18 -2.63
CA THR A 108 9.24 -7.62 -1.37
C THR A 108 9.53 -6.44 -0.47
N PHE A 109 9.13 -6.55 0.80
CA PHE A 109 9.55 -5.65 1.86
C PHE A 109 10.67 -6.29 2.67
N PHE A 110 11.68 -5.49 3.03
CA PHE A 110 12.70 -5.87 3.99
C PHE A 110 12.26 -5.36 5.36
N ILE A 111 11.87 -6.28 6.26
CA ILE A 111 11.30 -5.96 7.56
C ILE A 111 12.30 -6.30 8.65
N ARG A 112 12.67 -5.32 9.47
CA ARG A 112 13.57 -5.48 10.60
C ARG A 112 12.79 -5.90 11.84
N LEU A 113 13.13 -7.06 12.41
CA LEU A 113 12.55 -7.59 13.65
C LEU A 113 13.35 -7.18 14.88
N SER A 114 14.68 -7.11 14.74
CA SER A 114 15.63 -6.64 15.77
C SER A 114 16.85 -5.99 15.11
N GLN A 115 17.82 -5.47 15.87
CA GLN A 115 18.99 -4.77 15.34
C GLN A 115 19.76 -5.58 14.28
N ASN A 116 19.81 -6.90 14.43
CA ASN A 116 20.55 -7.81 13.55
C ASN A 116 19.65 -8.80 12.78
N ASP A 117 18.32 -8.62 12.82
CA ASP A 117 17.37 -9.52 12.16
C ASP A 117 16.54 -8.76 11.13
N LEU A 118 16.88 -8.99 9.86
CA LEU A 118 16.20 -8.44 8.69
C LEU A 118 15.61 -9.60 7.88
N VAL A 119 14.31 -9.58 7.66
CA VAL A 119 13.60 -10.60 6.91
C VAL A 119 13.04 -10.04 5.61
N SER A 120 13.16 -10.83 4.54
CA SER A 120 12.51 -10.53 3.26
C SER A 120 11.10 -11.10 3.27
N VAL A 121 10.10 -10.25 3.03
CA VAL A 121 8.68 -10.62 3.12
C VAL A 121 7.97 -10.19 1.84
N PRO A 122 7.37 -11.14 1.09
CA PRO A 122 6.56 -10.80 -0.07
C PRO A 122 5.41 -9.85 0.28
N VAL A 123 5.16 -8.88 -0.59
CA VAL A 123 4.15 -7.81 -0.41
C VAL A 123 2.77 -8.36 -0.04
N LYS A 124 2.38 -9.49 -0.63
CA LYS A 124 1.09 -10.17 -0.39
C LYS A 124 0.88 -10.65 1.04
N TYR A 125 1.95 -10.79 1.83
CA TYR A 125 1.88 -11.22 3.22
C TYR A 125 1.97 -10.07 4.21
N VAL A 126 2.20 -8.84 3.74
CA VAL A 126 2.34 -7.65 4.58
C VAL A 126 1.00 -6.95 4.71
N PHE A 127 0.71 -6.47 5.92
CA PHE A 127 -0.49 -5.70 6.22
C PHE A 127 -0.27 -4.77 7.41
N LEU A 128 -1.17 -3.80 7.57
CA LEU A 128 -1.25 -2.97 8.76
C LEU A 128 -2.56 -3.28 9.48
N THR A 129 -2.46 -3.50 10.79
CA THR A 129 -3.63 -3.48 11.66
C THR A 129 -4.21 -2.07 11.72
N LYS A 130 -5.48 -1.95 12.12
CA LYS A 130 -6.12 -0.65 12.34
C LYS A 130 -5.30 0.27 13.27
N GLN A 131 -4.67 -0.28 14.30
CA GLN A 131 -3.82 0.49 15.23
C GLN A 131 -2.52 0.98 14.57
N GLN A 132 -1.87 0.17 13.73
CA GLN A 132 -0.68 0.57 12.98
C GLN A 132 -1.03 1.67 11.96
N ALA A 133 -2.13 1.49 11.23
CA ALA A 133 -2.64 2.45 10.26
C ALA A 133 -3.04 3.79 10.90
N GLN A 134 -3.67 3.77 12.08
CA GLN A 134 -4.03 4.99 12.81
C GLN A 134 -2.82 5.88 13.12
N LYS A 135 -1.64 5.32 13.37
CA LYS A 135 -0.41 6.11 13.56
C LYS A 135 -0.04 6.89 12.30
N LEU A 136 -0.25 6.32 11.12
CA LEU A 136 -0.01 6.97 9.84
C LEU A 136 -1.05 8.06 9.55
N LEU A 137 -2.32 7.80 9.88
CA LEU A 137 -3.39 8.78 9.74
C LEU A 137 -3.23 9.98 10.69
N LYS A 138 -2.76 9.75 11.93
CA LYS A 138 -2.51 10.83 12.92
C LYS A 138 -1.33 11.74 12.54
N ILE A 139 -0.34 11.25 11.78
CA ILE A 139 0.75 12.10 11.25
C ILE A 139 0.19 13.20 10.33
N ARG A 140 -0.92 12.93 9.62
CA ARG A 140 -1.59 13.89 8.74
C ARG A 140 -2.24 15.06 9.51
N ILE A 141 -2.74 14.82 10.72
CA ILE A 141 -3.37 15.85 11.55
C ILE A 141 -2.32 16.81 12.13
N ARG A 142 -1.16 16.29 12.56
CA ARG A 142 -0.12 17.13 13.17
C ARG A 142 0.60 18.06 12.19
N LYS A 143 0.69 17.71 10.90
CA LYS A 143 1.26 18.61 9.88
C LYS A 143 0.35 19.79 9.51
N LYS A 144 -0.92 19.80 9.93
CA LYS A 144 -1.85 20.91 9.68
C LYS A 144 -1.83 22.03 10.73
N ASN A 145 -1.15 21.85 11.87
CA ASN A 145 -1.01 22.87 12.92
C ASN A 145 0.42 23.39 13.03
N LYS A 146 0.96 23.92 11.93
CA LYS A 146 2.03 24.93 11.96
C LYS A 146 1.53 26.11 11.15
N ASN A 147 0.65 26.88 11.78
CA ASN A 147 0.32 28.29 11.52
C ASN A 147 -0.83 28.66 12.46
N CYS A 148 -0.48 28.87 13.73
CA CYS A 148 -1.13 29.82 14.62
C CYS A 148 0.00 30.65 15.22
#